data_AF-A0A225D6X9-F1
#
_entry.id   AF-A0A225D6X9-F1
#
_cell.length_a   1.000
_cell.length_b   1.000
_cell.length_c   1.000
_cell.angle_alpha   90.00
_cell.angle_beta   90.00
_cell.angle_gamma   90.00
#
_symmetry.space_group_name_H-M   'P 1'
#
loop_
_entity.id
_entity.type
_entity.pdbx_description
1 polymer ?
#
loop_
_entity_poly.entity_id
_entity_poly.type
_entity_poly.pdbx_seq_one_letter_code
_entity_poly.pdbx_strand_id
1 'polypeptide(L)'
;MGLFGSRQPAPTPPTAVEQANHIPVSQFDTEKRYDVYCLATGEERLYEDVRFVGIRTFDRITEFSSGLVSGFLEIEATDGARLLIPSFGIQLICEHGGQPAFRVLRQWGNNW
;
A
#
# COMPACT_ATOMS: atom_id res chain seq x y z
N MET A 1 -29.57 -44.93 27.61
CA MET A 1 -28.68 -44.61 26.47
C MET A 1 -28.64 -43.09 26.34
N GLY A 2 -27.57 -42.46 26.84
CA GLY A 2 -27.43 -41.00 26.85
C GLY A 2 -26.66 -40.51 25.62
N LEU A 3 -27.23 -39.54 24.91
CA LEU A 3 -26.67 -38.88 23.74
C LEU A 3 -25.82 -37.68 24.20
N PHE A 4 -24.49 -37.80 24.15
CA PHE A 4 -23.57 -36.66 24.27
C PHE A 4 -22.70 -36.62 23.02
N GLY A 5 -23.14 -35.83 22.03
CA GLY A 5 -22.33 -35.44 20.88
C GLY A 5 -21.46 -34.24 21.26
N SER A 6 -20.15 -34.44 21.33
CA SER A 6 -19.16 -33.39 21.54
C SER A 6 -19.19 -32.39 20.39
N ARG A 7 -19.65 -31.15 20.64
CA ARG A 7 -19.49 -30.05 19.68
C ARG A 7 -18.03 -29.62 19.67
N GLN A 8 -17.31 -30.04 18.64
CA GLN A 8 -15.97 -29.55 18.33
C GLN A 8 -16.10 -28.09 17.84
N PRO A 9 -15.40 -27.11 18.43
CA PRO A 9 -15.39 -25.75 17.91
C PRO A 9 -14.72 -25.77 16.53
N ALA A 10 -15.37 -25.18 15.53
CA ALA A 10 -14.76 -24.99 14.21
C ALA A 10 -13.50 -24.13 14.35
N PRO A 11 -12.40 -24.44 13.64
CA PRO A 11 -11.24 -23.56 13.59
C PRO A 11 -11.68 -22.23 12.97
N THR A 12 -11.48 -21.13 13.71
CA THR A 12 -11.58 -19.78 13.18
C THR A 12 -10.73 -19.69 11.90
N PRO A 13 -11.25 -19.18 10.78
CA PRO A 13 -10.41 -18.93 9.62
C PRO A 13 -9.27 -18.00 10.06
N PRO A 14 -8.02 -18.27 9.66
CA PRO A 14 -6.93 -17.36 9.94
C PRO A 14 -7.32 -16.01 9.34
N THR A 15 -7.41 -14.99 10.18
CA THR A 15 -7.49 -13.60 9.76
C THR A 15 -6.31 -13.39 8.82
N ALA A 16 -6.58 -13.36 7.52
CA ALA A 16 -5.57 -12.98 6.55
C ALA A 16 -5.09 -11.61 7.01
N VAL A 17 -3.85 -11.55 7.49
CA VAL A 17 -3.17 -10.27 7.71
C VAL A 17 -3.19 -9.66 6.33
N GLU A 18 -4.06 -8.68 6.13
CA GLU A 18 -4.15 -7.91 4.90
C GLU A 18 -2.73 -7.44 4.62
N GLN A 19 -2.12 -8.02 3.58
CA GLN A 19 -0.73 -7.84 3.24
C GLN A 19 -0.63 -6.46 2.59
N ALA A 20 -0.85 -5.42 3.40
CA ALA A 20 -0.67 -4.03 3.06
C ALA A 20 0.80 -3.88 2.68
N ASN A 21 1.07 -3.72 1.38
CA ASN A 21 2.30 -3.18 0.76
C ASN A 21 2.49 -3.65 -0.68
N HIS A 22 1.57 -4.44 -1.26
CA HIS A 22 1.60 -4.67 -2.71
C HIS A 22 0.89 -3.51 -3.42
N ILE A 23 1.67 -2.50 -3.80
CA ILE A 23 1.21 -1.47 -4.73
C ILE A 23 1.00 -2.15 -6.10
N PRO A 24 -0.25 -2.26 -6.61
CA PRO A 24 -0.52 -2.97 -7.84
C PRO A 24 -0.09 -2.10 -9.02
N VAL A 25 1.18 -2.19 -9.41
CA VAL A 25 1.75 -1.28 -10.42
C VAL A 25 1.13 -1.43 -11.80
N SER A 26 0.48 -2.56 -12.08
CA SER A 26 -0.35 -2.75 -13.28
C SER A 26 -1.59 -1.86 -13.35
N GLN A 27 -1.96 -1.18 -12.26
CA GLN A 27 -3.12 -0.30 -12.20
C GLN A 27 -2.79 1.18 -12.43
N PHE A 28 -1.51 1.57 -12.44
CA PHE A 28 -1.15 2.98 -12.67
C PHE A 28 -0.92 3.25 -14.15
N ASP A 29 -1.43 4.40 -14.57
CA ASP A 29 -1.22 4.94 -15.90
C ASP A 29 0.04 5.81 -15.87
N THR A 30 1.09 5.40 -16.57
CA THR A 30 2.36 6.13 -16.62
C THR A 30 2.26 7.46 -17.37
N GLU A 31 1.18 7.70 -18.10
CA GLU A 31 0.93 8.98 -18.78
C GLU A 31 0.21 9.99 -17.87
N LYS A 32 -0.26 9.54 -16.70
CA LYS A 32 -0.90 10.40 -15.69
C LYS A 32 0.06 10.89 -14.63
N ARG A 33 -0.36 11.96 -13.95
CA ARG A 33 0.33 12.54 -12.80
C ARG A 33 -0.49 12.32 -11.54
N TYR A 34 0.19 12.20 -10.41
CA TYR A 34 -0.37 11.74 -9.16
C TYR A 34 0.14 12.57 -7.98
N ASP A 35 -0.66 12.64 -6.93
CA ASP A 35 -0.27 13.11 -5.62
C ASP A 35 -0.05 11.89 -4.71
N VAL A 36 1.15 11.78 -4.12
CA VAL A 36 1.56 10.63 -3.31
C VAL A 36 1.77 11.05 -1.86
N TYR A 37 0.96 10.48 -0.97
CA TYR A 37 1.07 10.68 0.47
C TYR A 37 1.90 9.55 1.08
N CYS A 38 2.98 9.93 1.76
CA CYS A 38 3.93 9.00 2.35
C CYS A 38 4.17 9.32 3.83
N LEU A 39 4.35 8.29 4.64
CA LEU A 39 4.93 8.37 5.97
C LEU A 39 6.36 7.82 5.91
N ALA A 40 7.35 8.69 6.09
CA ALA A 40 8.76 8.33 6.09
C ALA A 40 9.40 8.81 7.39
N THR A 41 10.02 7.90 8.17
CA THR A 41 10.74 8.25 9.41
C THR A 41 9.93 9.09 10.41
N GLY A 42 8.61 8.90 10.45
CA GLY A 42 7.70 9.65 11.32
C GLY A 42 7.26 11.02 10.77
N GLU A 43 7.69 11.37 9.56
CA GLU A 43 7.25 12.57 8.85
C GLU A 43 6.24 12.20 7.77
N GLU A 44 5.14 12.95 7.72
CA GLU A 44 4.21 12.92 6.60
C GLU A 44 4.76 13.78 5.46
N ARG A 45 4.81 13.21 4.26
CA ARG A 45 5.31 13.87 3.05
C ARG A 45 4.29 13.72 1.93
N LEU A 46 4.11 14.80 1.18
CA LEU A 46 3.29 14.85 -0.02
C LEU A 46 4.20 15.13 -1.22
N TYR A 47 4.16 14.25 -2.21
CA TYR A 47 4.78 14.48 -3.51
C TYR A 47 3.66 14.82 -4.50
N GLU A 48 3.51 16.10 -4.82
CA GLU A 48 2.47 16.60 -5.71
C GLU A 48 2.90 16.53 -7.17
N ASP A 49 1.91 16.29 -8.04
CA ASP A 49 2.07 16.36 -9.49
C ASP A 49 3.27 15.54 -9.99
N VAL A 50 3.37 14.27 -9.59
CA VAL A 50 4.47 13.38 -9.99
C VAL A 50 4.01 12.28 -10.93
N ARG A 51 4.88 11.90 -11.87
CA ARG A 51 4.67 10.76 -12.77
C ARG A 51 5.34 9.52 -12.22
N PHE A 52 4.70 8.36 -12.37
CA PHE A 52 5.33 7.08 -12.03
C PHE A 52 6.21 6.59 -13.18
N VAL A 53 7.45 6.27 -12.83
CA VAL A 53 8.46 5.78 -13.79
C VAL A 53 8.60 4.26 -13.69
N GLY A 54 8.57 3.70 -12.47
CA GLY A 54 8.62 2.26 -12.27
C GLY A 54 8.94 1.84 -10.84
N ILE A 55 9.00 0.53 -10.59
CA ILE A 55 9.48 -0.02 -9.30
C ILE A 55 10.95 -0.39 -9.45
N ARG A 56 11.76 0.00 -8.46
CA ARG A 56 13.15 -0.41 -8.31
C ARG A 56 13.31 -1.26 -7.06
N THR A 57 13.99 -2.39 -7.18
CA THR A 57 14.39 -3.20 -6.03
C THR A 57 15.90 -3.25 -5.97
N PHE A 58 16.48 -3.03 -4.79
CA PHE A 58 17.93 -3.14 -4.60
C PHE A 58 18.38 -4.57 -4.32
N ASP A 59 17.49 -5.46 -3.89
CA ASP A 59 17.82 -6.86 -3.64
C ASP A 59 17.87 -7.68 -4.94
N ARG A 60 18.88 -8.55 -5.03
CA ARG A 60 18.81 -9.72 -5.92
C ARG A 60 17.69 -10.61 -5.39
N ILE A 61 16.66 -10.85 -6.19
CA ILE A 61 15.64 -11.85 -5.90
C ILE A 61 16.37 -13.19 -5.78
N THR A 62 16.51 -13.70 -4.56
CA THR A 62 17.00 -15.06 -4.30
C THR A 62 15.80 -15.93 -3.95
N GLU A 63 15.96 -17.24 -4.06
CA GLU A 63 14.93 -18.22 -3.70
C GLU A 63 14.49 -18.17 -2.22
N PHE A 64 15.24 -17.46 -1.37
CA PHE A 64 14.95 -17.27 0.06
C PHE A 64 14.37 -15.89 0.39
N SER A 65 14.25 -14.99 -0.60
CA SER A 65 13.62 -13.70 -0.39
C SER A 65 12.11 -13.94 -0.18
N SER A 66 11.63 -13.76 1.07
CA SER A 66 10.19 -13.68 1.31
C SER A 66 9.63 -12.63 0.34
N GLY A 67 8.50 -12.90 -0.31
CA GLY A 67 7.91 -12.04 -1.34
C GLY A 67 7.51 -10.63 -0.88
N LEU A 68 7.99 -10.16 0.28
CA LEU A 68 8.07 -8.75 0.62
C LEU A 68 9.00 -8.05 -0.37
N VAL A 69 8.38 -7.48 -1.39
CA VAL A 69 9.03 -6.52 -2.28
C VAL A 69 9.33 -5.26 -1.46
N SER A 70 10.52 -5.20 -0.87
CA SER A 70 11.15 -3.95 -0.43
C SER A 70 11.52 -3.15 -1.68
N GLY A 71 10.49 -2.56 -2.29
CA GLY A 71 10.59 -1.79 -3.51
C GLY A 71 10.64 -0.30 -3.23
N PHE A 72 11.36 0.41 -4.07
CA PHE A 72 11.28 1.85 -4.19
C PHE A 72 10.41 2.16 -5.39
N LEU A 73 9.47 3.09 -5.24
CA LEU A 73 8.75 3.67 -6.35
C LEU A 73 9.60 4.82 -6.91
N GLU A 74 9.95 4.74 -8.19
CA GLU A 74 10.60 5.84 -8.91
C GLU A 74 9.53 6.80 -9.42
N ILE A 75 9.61 8.04 -8.96
CA ILE A 75 8.72 9.13 -9.32
C ILE A 75 9.50 10.25 -10.02
N GLU A 76 8.85 10.96 -10.93
CA GLU A 76 9.40 12.08 -11.68
C GLU A 76 8.55 13.34 -11.47
N ALA A 77 9.16 14.41 -10.99
CA ALA A 77 8.54 15.72 -10.78
C ALA A 77 8.39 16.50 -12.10
N THR A 78 7.72 17.66 -12.06
CA THR A 78 7.44 18.48 -13.25
C THR A 78 8.68 19.13 -13.85
N ASP A 79 9.70 19.35 -13.04
CA ASP A 79 11.02 19.84 -13.45
C ASP A 79 11.93 18.73 -14.01
N GLY A 80 11.44 17.49 -14.07
CA GLY A 80 12.18 16.31 -14.52
C GLY A 80 13.06 15.68 -13.44
N ALA A 81 13.07 16.20 -12.21
CA ALA A 81 13.79 15.58 -11.10
C ALA A 81 13.19 14.21 -10.76
N ARG A 82 14.05 13.23 -10.51
CA ARG A 82 13.64 11.86 -10.19
C ARG A 82 14.03 11.48 -8.77
N LEU A 83 13.11 10.84 -8.07
CA LEU A 83 13.30 10.39 -6.70
C LEU A 83 12.84 8.95 -6.54
N LEU A 84 13.51 8.24 -5.63
CA LEU A 84 13.10 6.92 -5.16
C LEU A 84 12.45 7.08 -3.78
N ILE A 85 11.18 6.69 -3.68
CA ILE A 85 10.46 6.69 -2.41
C ILE A 85 10.17 5.26 -1.95
N PRO A 86 10.28 4.96 -0.65
CA PRO A 86 9.99 3.63 -0.14
C PRO A 86 8.50 3.29 -0.33
N SER A 87 8.19 2.14 -0.93
CA SER A 87 6.80 1.74 -1.18
C SER A 87 6.02 1.48 0.12
N PHE A 88 6.69 0.97 1.16
CA PHE A 88 6.07 0.61 2.43
C PHE A 88 5.52 1.81 3.22
N GLY A 89 5.96 3.02 2.89
CA GLY A 89 5.51 4.25 3.54
C GLY A 89 4.33 4.91 2.84
N ILE A 90 3.92 4.44 1.66
CA ILE A 90 2.87 5.07 0.87
C ILE A 90 1.51 4.79 1.53
N GLN A 91 0.84 5.85 1.96
CA GLN A 91 -0.47 5.80 2.59
C GLN A 91 -1.59 5.93 1.55
N LEU A 92 -1.40 6.80 0.56
CA LEU A 92 -2.41 7.11 -0.45
C LEU A 92 -1.75 7.60 -1.75
N ILE A 93 -2.36 7.22 -2.87
CA ILE A 93 -2.05 7.74 -4.20
C ILE A 93 -3.34 8.27 -4.80
N CYS A 94 -3.33 9.49 -5.32
CA CYS A 94 -4.45 10.12 -6.01
C CYS A 94 -4.01 10.65 -7.36
N GLU A 95 -4.87 10.61 -8.38
CA GLU A 95 -4.60 11.31 -9.65
C GLU A 95 -4.56 12.82 -9.38
N HIS A 96 -3.50 13.49 -9.85
CA HIS A 96 -3.29 14.91 -9.60
C HIS A 96 -4.41 15.73 -10.24
N GLY A 97 -4.99 16.65 -9.46
CA GLY A 97 -6.18 17.43 -9.85
C GLY A 97 -7.49 16.62 -9.86
N GLY A 98 -7.43 15.31 -9.62
CA GLY A 98 -8.60 14.47 -9.38
C GLY A 98 -9.12 14.66 -7.96
N GLN A 99 -10.44 14.73 -7.80
CA GLN A 99 -11.06 14.69 -6.47
C GLN A 99 -11.44 13.25 -6.14
N PRO A 100 -10.72 12.56 -5.24
CA PRO A 100 -11.07 11.20 -4.88
C PRO A 100 -12.43 11.19 -4.18
N ALA A 101 -13.41 10.53 -4.79
CA ALA A 101 -14.67 10.24 -4.12
C ALA A 101 -14.45 9.09 -3.13
N PHE A 102 -14.24 9.41 -1.85
CA PHE A 102 -14.18 8.41 -0.80
C PHE A 102 -15.42 8.47 0.09
N ARG A 103 -15.83 7.31 0.61
CA ARG A 103 -16.89 7.19 1.61
C ARG A 103 -16.35 6.43 2.80
N VAL A 104 -16.32 7.07 3.96
CA VAL A 104 -16.00 6.40 5.22
C VAL A 104 -17.19 5.52 5.61
N LEU A 105 -17.04 4.20 5.49
CA LEU A 105 -18.10 3.24 5.81
C LEU A 105 -18.23 2.99 7.32
N ARG A 106 -17.17 3.22 8.08
CA ARG A 106 -17.17 3.18 9.55
C ARG A 106 -16.02 4.02 10.08
N GLN A 107 -16.34 5.07 10.85
CA GLN A 107 -15.35 5.82 11.61
C GLN A 107 -15.13 5.07 12.92
N TRP A 108 -13.91 4.60 13.20
CA TRP A 108 -13.63 3.99 14.50
C TRP A 108 -13.70 5.10 15.55
N GLY A 109 -14.70 5.01 16.43
CA GLY A 109 -15.05 6.08 17.36
C GLY A 109 -13.93 6.37 18.34
N ASN A 110 -13.58 7.65 18.44
CA ASN A 110 -12.97 8.22 19.64
C ASN A 110 -14.02 8.19 20.76
N ASN A 111 -13.95 7.17 21.63
CA ASN A 111 -14.52 7.24 22.97
C ASN A 111 -13.37 7.06 23.96
N TRP A 112 -12.84 8.18 24.44
CA TRP A 112 -12.19 8.32 25.73
C TRP A 112 -12.78 9.53 26.43
#